data_AF-A0A2N5YK05-F1
#
_entry.id   AF-A0A2N5YK05-F1
#
_cell.length_a   1.000
_cell.length_b   1.000
_cell.length_c   1.000
_cell.angle_alpha   90.00
_cell.angle_beta   90.00
_cell.angle_gamma   90.00
#
_symmetry.space_group_name_H-M   'P 1'
#
loop_
_entity.id
_entity.type
_entity.pdbx_description
1 polymer ?
#
loop_
_entity_poly.entity_id
_entity_poly.type
_entity_poly.pdbx_seq_one_letter_code
_entity_poly.pdbx_strand_id
1 'polypeptide(L)' 'MLINAKAMKKLFIGSLFLFFILNTGCRDCYVCESFDIWSNKMVDFYKECGTADEKQNMEEEFRAMYPDSLDYRVVCR' A
#
# COMPACT_ATOMS: atom_id res chain seq x y z
N MET A 1 2.32 -21.74 40.34
CA MET A 1 1.21 -21.62 39.37
C MET A 1 1.61 -22.40 38.12
N LEU A 2 1.08 -23.61 37.94
CA LEU A 2 1.33 -24.43 36.74
C LEU A 2 0.44 -23.89 35.62
N ILE A 3 0.98 -22.94 34.84
CA ILE A 3 0.33 -22.52 33.60
C ILE A 3 0.39 -23.74 32.68
N ASN A 4 -0.77 -24.36 32.50
CA ASN A 4 -0.95 -25.60 31.77
C ASN A 4 -0.41 -25.40 30.34
N ALA A 5 0.67 -26.10 29.96
CA ALA A 5 1.37 -25.91 28.68
C ALA A 5 0.43 -26.07 27.45
N LYS A 6 -0.65 -26.84 27.61
CA LYS A 6 -1.72 -26.98 26.60
C LYS A 6 -2.53 -25.68 26.38
N ALA A 7 -2.75 -24.88 27.43
CA ALA A 7 -3.46 -23.61 27.35
C ALA A 7 -2.61 -22.53 26.67
N MET A 8 -1.30 -22.51 26.95
CA MET A 8 -0.35 -21.60 26.31
C MET A 8 -0.25 -21.84 24.80
N LYS A 9 -0.18 -23.11 24.34
CA LYS A 9 -0.17 -23.45 22.91
C LYS A 9 -1.45 -23.00 22.18
N LYS A 10 -2.62 -23.16 22.82
CA LYS A 10 -3.89 -22.70 22.24
C LYS A 10 -3.96 -21.18 22.10
N LEU A 11 -3.44 -20.44 23.09
CA LEU A 11 -3.35 -18.98 23.01
C LEU A 11 -2.40 -18.51 21.90
N PHE A 12 -1.25 -19.17 21.75
CA PHE A 12 -0.24 -18.82 20.75
C PHE A 12 -0.76 -19.04 19.31
N ILE A 13 -1.43 -20.19 19.09
CA ILE A 13 -2.02 -20.52 17.79
C ILE A 13 -3.19 -19.58 17.46
N GLY A 14 -4.05 -19.27 18.45
CA GLY A 14 -5.16 -18.32 18.26
C GLY A 14 -4.68 -16.91 17.93
N SER A 15 -3.60 -16.45 18.58
CA SER A 15 -2.98 -15.14 18.32
C SER A 15 -2.39 -15.04 16.92
N LEU A 16 -1.73 -16.09 16.44
CA LEU A 16 -1.17 -16.16 15.08
C LEU A 16 -2.27 -16.12 14.01
N PHE A 17 -3.40 -16.77 14.26
CA PHE A 17 -4.53 -16.79 13.34
C PHE A 17 -5.19 -15.40 13.22
N LEU A 18 -5.32 -14.67 14.32
CA LEU A 18 -5.80 -13.28 14.33
C LEU A 18 -4.85 -12.33 13.59
N PHE A 19 -3.53 -12.51 13.75
CA PHE A 19 -2.52 -11.73 13.02
C PHE A 19 -2.60 -11.97 11.51
N PHE A 20 -2.79 -13.22 11.09
CA PHE A 20 -2.95 -13.57 9.68
C PHE A 20 -4.22 -12.94 9.08
N ILE A 21 -5.35 -13.00 9.79
CA ILE A 21 -6.62 -12.43 9.31
C ILE A 21 -6.55 -10.89 9.24
N LEU A 22 -5.84 -10.24 10.16
CA LEU A 22 -5.62 -8.78 10.13
C LEU A 22 -4.69 -8.34 8.99
N ASN A 23 -3.72 -9.18 8.59
CA ASN A 23 -2.76 -8.87 7.52
C ASN A 23 -3.23 -9.31 6.13
N THR A 24 -4.27 -10.14 6.03
CA THR A 24 -5.02 -10.32 4.78
C THR A 24 -5.98 -9.16 4.56
N GLY A 25 -5.47 -7.92 4.63
CA GLY A 25 -6.18 -6.76 4.13
C GLY A 25 -6.50 -6.97 2.64
N CYS A 26 -7.64 -6.45 2.19
CA CYS A 26 -7.95 -6.42 0.77
C CYS A 26 -6.78 -5.77 0.03
N ARG A 27 -6.09 -6.57 -0.79
CA ARG A 27 -5.01 -6.07 -1.66
C ARG A 27 -5.67 -5.56 -2.93
N ASP A 28 -5.60 -4.25 -3.10
CA ASP A 28 -6.04 -3.59 -4.32
C ASP A 28 -4.81 -3.18 -5.13
N CYS A 29 -4.95 -3.24 -6.45
CA CYS A 29 -3.93 -2.76 -7.37
C CYS A 29 -4.22 -1.32 -7.75
N TYR A 30 -3.24 -0.46 -7.58
CA TYR A 30 -3.31 0.96 -7.90
C TYR A 30 -2.33 1.31 -9.01
N VAL A 31 -2.70 2.29 -9.82
CA VAL A 31 -1.90 2.80 -10.93
C VAL A 31 -1.79 4.31 -10.81
N CYS A 32 -0.58 4.83 -10.78
CA CYS A 32 -0.28 6.26 -10.87
C CYS A 32 0.32 6.60 -12.23
N GLU A 33 -0.14 7.69 -12.84
CA GLU A 33 0.29 8.18 -14.14
C GLU A 33 0.67 9.66 -14.00
N SER A 34 1.80 10.06 -14.59
CA SER A 34 2.21 11.47 -14.68
C SER A 34 2.08 11.99 -16.11
N PHE A 35 1.52 13.18 -16.25
CA PHE A 35 1.33 13.85 -17.53
C PHE A 35 2.03 15.19 -17.52
N ASP A 36 2.80 15.49 -18.57
CA ASP A 36 3.29 16.85 -18.83
C ASP A 36 2.11 17.70 -19.31
N ILE A 37 1.83 18.80 -18.60
CA ILE A 37 0.69 19.69 -18.86
C ILE A 37 0.82 20.38 -20.23
N TRP A 38 2.05 20.72 -20.66
CA TRP A 38 2.28 21.42 -21.91
C TRP A 38 2.06 20.52 -23.13
N SER A 39 2.54 19.27 -23.04
CA SER A 39 2.46 18.32 -24.14
C SER A 39 1.25 17.39 -24.07
N ASN A 40 0.53 17.36 -22.93
CA ASN A 40 -0.52 16.39 -22.60
C ASN A 40 -0.09 14.94 -22.86
N LYS A 41 1.19 14.63 -22.67
CA LYS A 41 1.73 13.29 -22.85
C LYS A 41 1.99 12.64 -21.51
N MET A 42 1.69 11.34 -21.43
CA MET A 42 2.12 10.51 -20.31
C MET A 42 3.65 10.41 -20.34
N VAL A 43 4.28 10.76 -19.23
CA VAL A 43 5.75 10.74 -19.09
C VAL A 43 6.19 9.52 -18.33
N ASP A 44 5.44 9.14 -17.29
CA ASP A 44 5.72 7.93 -16.52
C ASP A 44 4.44 7.29 -15.97
N PHE A 45 4.55 6.01 -15.61
CA PHE A 45 3.51 5.26 -14.96
C PHE A 45 4.09 4.29 -13.94
N TYR A 46 3.38 4.09 -12.83
CA TYR A 46 3.74 3.14 -11.80
C TYR A 46 2.52 2.33 -11.37
N LYS A 47 2.71 1.04 -11.12
CA LYS A 47 1.65 0.13 -10.69
C LYS A 47 2.15 -0.74 -9.55
N GLU A 48 1.38 -0.77 -8.47
CA GLU A 48 1.64 -1.63 -7.32
C GLU A 48 0.34 -2.17 -6.74
N CYS A 49 0.40 -3.33 -6.09
CA CYS A 49 -0.75 -3.93 -5.42
C CYS A 49 -0.43 -4.12 -3.95
N GLY A 50 -1.24 -3.50 -3.09
CA GLY A 50 -0.93 -3.41 -1.68
C GLY A 50 -2.15 -3.07 -0.84
N THR A 51 -1.89 -2.80 0.42
CA THR A 51 -2.83 -2.22 1.36
C THR A 51 -3.07 -0.73 1.08
N ALA A 52 -4.08 -0.14 1.71
CA ALA A 52 -4.35 1.29 1.59
C ALA A 52 -3.17 2.16 2.06
N ASP A 53 -2.41 1.70 3.05
CA ASP A 53 -1.24 2.41 3.57
C ASP A 53 -0.07 2.35 2.57
N GLU A 54 0.18 1.18 1.97
CA GLU A 54 1.18 1.03 0.91
C GLU A 54 0.84 1.89 -0.32
N LYS A 55 -0.44 1.95 -0.69
CA LYS A 55 -0.94 2.86 -1.73
C LYS A 55 -0.58 4.32 -1.43
N GLN A 56 -0.88 4.79 -0.22
CA GLN A 56 -0.67 6.19 0.12
C GLN A 56 0.82 6.56 0.01
N ASN A 57 1.71 5.71 0.52
CA ASN A 57 3.15 5.91 0.38
C ASN A 57 3.58 5.98 -1.09
N MET A 58 3.07 5.07 -1.93
CA MET A 58 3.32 5.07 -3.37
C MET A 58 2.86 6.37 -4.04
N GLU A 59 1.66 6.86 -3.73
CA GLU A 59 1.15 8.13 -4.29
C GLU A 59 2.00 9.32 -3.87
N GLU A 60 2.44 9.37 -2.62
CA GLU A 60 3.29 10.45 -2.09
C GLU A 60 4.66 10.47 -2.75
N GLU A 61 5.31 9.30 -2.87
CA GLU A 61 6.59 9.17 -3.58
C GLU A 61 6.47 9.58 -5.05
N PHE A 62 5.42 9.13 -5.73
CA PHE A 62 5.21 9.46 -7.14
C PHE A 62 4.94 10.95 -7.35
N ARG A 63 4.17 11.59 -6.46
CA ARG A 63 3.97 13.06 -6.48
C ARG A 63 5.22 13.84 -6.14
N ALA A 64 6.11 13.30 -5.31
CA ALA A 64 7.40 13.94 -5.01
C ALA A 64 8.34 13.94 -6.24
N MET A 65 8.28 12.89 -7.07
CA MET A 65 9.03 12.83 -8.34
C MET A 65 8.45 13.77 -9.41
N TYR A 66 7.12 13.94 -9.44
CA TYR A 66 6.41 14.78 -10.40
C TYR A 66 5.62 15.89 -9.71
N PRO A 67 6.30 16.88 -9.10
CA PRO A 67 5.64 17.96 -8.39
C PRO A 67 4.94 18.92 -9.36
N ASP A 68 3.81 19.48 -8.92
CA ASP A 68 3.01 20.44 -9.69
C ASP A 68 3.83 21.68 -10.11
N SER A 69 4.91 22.02 -9.38
CA SER A 69 5.82 23.12 -9.72
C SER A 69 6.61 22.93 -11.01
N LEU A 70 6.64 21.70 -11.55
CA LEU A 70 7.32 21.35 -12.79
C LEU A 70 6.32 21.11 -13.95
N ASP A 71 5.10 21.61 -13.82
CA ASP A 71 4.03 21.45 -14.81
C ASP A 71 3.68 19.99 -15.12
N TYR A 72 3.76 19.11 -14.12
CA TYR A 72 3.25 17.74 -14.19
C TYR A 72 1.88 17.62 -13.52
N ARG A 73 1.05 16.73 -14.04
CA ARG A 73 -0.20 16.29 -13.42
C ARG A 73 -0.11 14.82 -13.07
N VAL A 74 -0.30 14.48 -11.80
CA VAL A 74 -0.36 13.09 -11.32
C VAL A 74 -1.81 12.63 -11.11
N VAL A 75 -2.17 11.50 -11.72
CA VAL A 75 -3.47 10.84 -11.57
C VAL A 75 -3.24 9.42 -11.08
N CYS A 76 -3.79 9.08 -9.91
CA CYS A 76 -3.72 7.74 -9.33
C CYS A 76 -5.12 7.12 -9.23
N ARG A 77 -5.26 5.84 -9.60
CA ARG A 77 -6.53 5.10 -9.66
C ARG A 77 -6.39 3.68 -9.15
#